data_AF-A0A1B6MT96-F1
#
_entry.id   AF-A0A1B6MT96-F1
#
_cell.length_a   1.000
_cell.length_b   1.000
_cell.length_c   1.000
_cell.angle_alpha   90.00
_cell.angle_beta   90.00
_cell.angle_gamma   90.00
#
_symmetry.space_group_name_H-M   'P 1'
#
loop_
_entity.id
_entity.type
_entity.pdbx_description
1 polymer ?
#
loop_
_entity_poly.entity_id
_entity_poly.type
_entity_poly.pdbx_seq_one_letter_code
_entity_poly.pdbx_strand_id
1 'polypeptide(L)'
;MKSLRKIQKINPKVIYPGHGPVIQNSQQVINYYLTHRESREEQILNVLTSSSGPIRAADIVKVLYPDLDTKLLKAAENNVKKHLIKLMKEGRVRQGEETWEMVK
;
A
#
# COMPACT_ATOMS: atom_id res chain seq x y z
N MET A 1 1.08 1.33 -8.79
CA MET A 1 2.54 1.49 -8.94
C MET A 1 3.03 1.77 -10.36
N LYS A 2 2.29 1.36 -11.42
CA LYS A 2 2.71 1.52 -12.82
C LYS A 2 3.16 2.95 -13.20
N SER A 3 2.38 3.98 -12.84
CA SER A 3 2.70 5.36 -13.20
C SER A 3 3.99 5.87 -12.56
N LEU A 4 4.20 5.60 -11.27
CA LEU A 4 5.41 6.05 -10.57
C LEU A 4 6.67 5.35 -11.11
N ARG A 5 6.58 4.05 -11.43
CA ARG A 5 7.67 3.33 -12.14
C ARG A 5 7.91 3.89 -13.55
N LYS A 6 6.87 4.35 -14.25
CA LYS A 6 7.05 5.03 -15.55
C LYS A 6 7.84 6.33 -15.38
N ILE A 7 7.51 7.14 -14.37
CA ILE A 7 8.25 8.38 -14.07
C ILE A 7 9.70 8.07 -13.66
N GLN A 8 9.92 7.03 -12.84
CA GLN A 8 11.26 6.57 -12.47
C GLN A 8 12.14 6.30 -13.70
N LYS A 9 11.58 5.63 -14.72
CA LYS A 9 12.26 5.32 -15.99
C LYS A 9 12.53 6.55 -16.86
N ILE A 10 11.69 7.58 -16.79
CA ILE A 10 11.92 8.86 -17.48
C ILE A 10 13.15 9.57 -16.92
N ASN A 11 13.54 9.27 -15.68
CA ASN A 11 14.69 9.85 -14.99
C ASN A 11 14.69 11.40 -15.00
N PRO A 12 13.61 12.04 -14.52
CA PRO A 12 13.54 13.50 -14.51
C PRO A 12 14.60 14.07 -13.58
N LYS A 13 15.21 15.19 -13.99
CA LYS A 13 16.11 15.97 -13.11
C LYS A 13 15.31 16.70 -12.04
N VAL A 14 14.21 17.36 -12.42
CA VAL A 14 13.36 18.17 -11.54
C VAL A 14 11.90 17.76 -11.65
N ILE A 15 11.15 17.78 -10.55
CA ILE A 15 9.69 17.62 -10.53
C ILE A 15 9.07 18.90 -9.95
N TYR A 16 8.10 19.46 -10.68
CA TYR A 16 7.22 20.54 -10.24
C TYR A 16 5.88 19.94 -9.80
N PRO A 17 5.68 19.66 -8.50
CA PRO A 17 4.45 19.01 -8.03
C PRO A 17 3.27 19.98 -8.01
N GLY A 18 2.05 19.45 -7.99
CA GLY A 18 0.85 20.29 -7.81
C GLY A 18 0.76 20.96 -6.43
N HIS A 19 1.45 20.41 -5.42
CA HIS A 19 1.53 20.96 -4.07
C HIS A 19 2.93 20.76 -3.49
N GLY A 20 3.35 21.66 -2.61
CA GLY A 20 4.65 21.61 -1.95
C GLY A 20 5.79 22.22 -2.80
N PRO A 21 7.04 22.13 -2.32
CA PRO A 21 8.19 22.72 -2.99
C PRO A 21 8.62 21.94 -4.23
N VAL A 22 9.39 22.59 -5.10
CA VAL A 22 10.06 21.97 -6.25
C VAL A 22 11.01 20.87 -5.77
N ILE A 23 10.97 19.72 -6.42
CA ILE A 23 11.81 18.56 -6.08
C ILE A 23 13.01 18.52 -7.03
N GLN A 24 14.19 18.81 -6.50
CA GLN A 24 15.46 18.72 -7.23
C GLN A 24 16.04 17.29 -7.23
N ASN A 25 15.82 16.53 -6.15
CA ASN A 25 16.30 15.15 -6.01
C ASN A 25 15.22 14.14 -6.44
N SER A 26 14.79 14.23 -7.69
CA SER A 26 13.61 13.52 -8.20
C SER A 26 13.67 12.00 -8.00
N GLN A 27 14.83 11.37 -8.25
CA GLN A 27 14.98 9.92 -8.08
C GLN A 27 14.85 9.47 -6.63
N GLN A 28 15.42 10.22 -5.69
CA GLN A 28 15.32 9.90 -4.27
C GLN A 28 13.87 9.90 -3.81
N VAL A 29 13.10 10.92 -4.20
CA VAL A 29 11.68 11.04 -3.83
C VAL A 29 10.84 9.94 -4.49
N ILE A 30 11.07 9.65 -5.76
CA ILE A 30 10.37 8.56 -6.47
C ILE A 30 10.66 7.21 -5.78
N ASN A 31 11.92 6.92 -5.47
CA ASN A 31 12.33 5.68 -4.79
C ASN A 31 11.74 5.59 -3.39
N TYR A 32 11.68 6.69 -2.64
CA TYR A 32 11.01 6.74 -1.35
C TYR A 32 9.54 6.32 -1.47
N TYR A 33 8.78 6.92 -2.39
CA TYR A 33 7.36 6.57 -2.58
C TYR A 33 7.15 5.14 -3.08
N LEU A 34 8.05 4.61 -3.91
CA LEU A 34 8.01 3.21 -4.35
C LEU A 34 8.21 2.28 -3.15
N THR A 35 9.32 2.45 -2.45
CA THR A 35 9.72 1.63 -1.29
C THR A 35 8.67 1.68 -0.19
N HIS A 36 8.15 2.86 0.13
CA HIS A 36 7.14 3.02 1.17
C HIS A 36 5.86 2.24 0.86
N ARG A 37 5.42 2.24 -0.40
CA ARG A 37 4.22 1.51 -0.82
C ARG A 37 4.46 0.01 -0.91
N GLU A 38 5.63 -0.43 -1.35
CA GLU A 38 6.02 -1.84 -1.39
C GLU A 38 6.12 -2.41 0.02
N SER A 39 6.78 -1.71 0.94
CA SER A 39 6.87 -2.09 2.35
C SER A 39 5.48 -2.24 2.99
N ARG A 40 4.53 -1.35 2.66
CA ARG A 40 3.15 -1.48 3.14
C ARG A 40 2.46 -2.74 2.62
N GLU A 41 2.70 -3.11 1.36
CA GLU A 41 2.14 -4.34 0.78
C GLU A 41 2.74 -5.58 1.44
N GLU A 42 4.05 -5.61 1.67
CA GLU A 42 4.72 -6.69 2.40
C GLU A 42 4.16 -6.86 3.80
N GLN A 43 3.97 -5.77 4.54
CA GLN A 43 3.33 -5.80 5.85
C GLN A 43 1.92 -6.41 5.80
N ILE A 44 1.09 -6.02 4.82
CA ILE A 44 -0.26 -6.59 4.65
C ILE A 44 -0.18 -8.10 4.38
N LEU A 45 0.73 -8.52 3.51
CA LEU A 45 0.90 -9.94 3.16
C LEU A 45 1.42 -10.76 4.34
N ASN A 46 2.30 -10.20 5.17
CA ASN A 46 2.78 -10.85 6.39
C ASN A 46 1.62 -11.08 7.38
N VAL A 47 0.72 -10.11 7.51
CA VAL A 47 -0.49 -10.27 8.34
C VAL A 47 -1.40 -11.37 7.80
N LEU A 48 -1.65 -11.41 6.48
CA LEU A 48 -2.45 -12.45 5.85
C LEU A 48 -1.81 -13.84 5.91
N THR A 49 -0.48 -13.92 5.85
CA THR A 49 0.25 -15.19 5.94
C THR A 49 0.23 -15.73 7.37
N SER A 50 0.22 -14.83 8.36
CA SER A 50 0.17 -15.19 9.78
C SER A 50 -1.25 -15.48 10.28
N SER A 51 -2.29 -15.21 9.50
CA SER A 51 -3.67 -15.50 9.89
C SER A 51 -4.03 -16.95 9.59
N SER A 52 -4.76 -17.60 10.50
CA SER A 52 -5.22 -18.98 10.36
C SER A 52 -6.34 -19.18 9.32
N GLY A 53 -6.71 -18.12 8.59
CA GLY A 53 -7.79 -18.11 7.61
C GLY A 53 -8.09 -16.70 7.09
N PRO A 54 -9.22 -16.54 6.37
CA PRO A 54 -9.65 -15.25 5.83
C PRO A 54 -9.93 -14.23 6.94
N ILE A 55 -9.43 -12.99 6.78
CA ILE A 55 -9.60 -11.90 7.77
C ILE A 55 -10.12 -10.61 7.12
N ARG A 56 -10.74 -9.72 7.89
CA ARG A 56 -11.27 -8.46 7.36
C ARG A 56 -10.15 -7.43 7.20
N ALA A 57 -10.35 -6.45 6.32
CA ALA A 57 -9.42 -5.33 6.18
C ALA A 57 -9.24 -4.55 7.49
N ALA A 58 -10.29 -4.45 8.32
CA ALA A 58 -10.24 -3.82 9.63
C ALA A 58 -9.30 -4.55 10.61
N ASP A 59 -9.22 -5.89 10.52
CA ASP A 59 -8.32 -6.68 11.37
C ASP A 59 -6.86 -6.45 10.97
N ILE A 60 -6.59 -6.33 9.66
CA ILE A 60 -5.27 -5.94 9.15
C ILE A 60 -4.88 -4.55 9.66
N VAL A 61 -5.81 -3.58 9.66
CA VAL A 61 -5.55 -2.23 10.20
C VAL A 61 -5.14 -2.28 11.66
N LYS A 62 -5.83 -3.07 12.49
CA LYS A 62 -5.49 -3.20 13.93
C LYS A 62 -4.07 -3.73 14.14
N VAL A 63 -3.63 -4.67 13.30
CA VAL A 63 -2.27 -5.21 13.39
C VAL A 63 -1.22 -4.20 12.90
N LEU A 64 -1.51 -3.48 11.81
CA LEU A 64 -0.56 -2.54 11.20
C LEU A 64 -0.47 -1.19 11.93
N TYR A 65 -1.53 -0.80 12.64
CA TYR A 65 -1.64 0.50 13.29
C TYR A 65 -2.38 0.37 14.64
N PRO A 66 -1.77 -0.29 15.65
CA PRO A 66 -2.42 -0.56 16.94
C PRO A 66 -2.84 0.72 17.68
N ASP A 67 -2.05 1.79 17.56
CA ASP A 67 -2.24 3.06 18.27
C ASP A 67 -2.89 4.15 17.41
N LEU A 68 -3.56 3.78 16.32
CA LEU A 68 -4.16 4.75 15.40
C LEU A 68 -5.42 5.38 16.02
N ASP A 69 -5.52 6.71 15.96
CA ASP A 69 -6.73 7.43 16.36
C ASP A 69 -7.96 6.86 15.61
N THR A 70 -9.00 6.56 16.37
CA THR A 70 -10.32 6.13 15.90
C THR A 70 -10.84 6.91 14.68
N LYS A 71 -10.58 8.22 14.61
CA LYS A 71 -10.99 9.10 13.50
C LYS A 71 -10.31 8.73 12.17
N LEU A 72 -9.13 8.11 12.23
CA LEU A 72 -8.33 7.72 11.07
C LEU A 72 -8.55 6.26 10.65
N LEU A 73 -9.21 5.43 11.47
CA LEU A 73 -9.42 4.01 11.19
C LEU A 73 -10.08 3.76 9.83
N LYS A 74 -11.14 4.52 9.51
CA LYS A 74 -11.84 4.39 8.22
C LYS A 74 -10.94 4.73 7.03
N ALA A 75 -10.07 5.73 7.19
CA ALA A 75 -9.10 6.10 6.15
C ALA A 75 -8.02 5.02 5.98
N ALA A 76 -7.52 4.46 7.08
CA ALA A 76 -6.56 3.36 7.07
C ALA A 76 -7.15 2.08 6.45
N GLU A 77 -8.40 1.73 6.78
CA GLU A 77 -9.08 0.58 6.18
C GLU A 77 -9.25 0.76 4.67
N ASN A 78 -9.65 1.96 4.23
CA ASN A 78 -9.72 2.28 2.80
C ASN A 78 -8.35 2.20 2.11
N ASN A 79 -7.28 2.59 2.80
CA ASN A 79 -5.92 2.46 2.27
C ASN A 79 -5.53 0.99 2.12
N VAL A 80 -5.74 0.16 3.16
CA VAL A 80 -5.49 -1.28 3.13
C VAL A 80 -6.30 -1.97 2.02
N LYS A 81 -7.60 -1.65 1.86
CA LYS A 81 -8.43 -2.16 0.76
C LYS A 81 -7.87 -1.85 -0.62
N LYS A 82 -7.32 -0.64 -0.84
CA LYS A 82 -6.67 -0.30 -2.13
C LYS A 82 -5.44 -1.16 -2.41
N HIS A 83 -4.64 -1.46 -1.39
CA HIS A 83 -3.51 -2.38 -1.51
C HIS A 83 -3.98 -3.81 -1.79
N LEU A 84 -4.98 -4.31 -1.07
CA LEU A 84 -5.56 -5.64 -1.28
C LEU A 84 -6.13 -5.81 -2.68
N ILE A 85 -6.89 -4.83 -3.20
CA ILE A 85 -7.40 -4.86 -4.57
C ILE A 85 -6.27 -4.92 -5.60
N LYS A 86 -5.16 -4.20 -5.37
CA LYS A 86 -3.98 -4.30 -6.24
C LYS A 86 -3.37 -5.70 -6.17
N LEU A 87 -3.14 -6.22 -4.97
CA LEU A 87 -2.56 -7.55 -4.75
C LEU A 87 -3.44 -8.66 -5.35
N MET A 88 -4.76 -8.50 -5.32
CA MET A 88 -5.72 -9.41 -5.96
C MET A 88 -5.59 -9.38 -7.48
N LYS A 89 -5.47 -8.19 -8.08
CA LYS A 89 -5.19 -8.05 -9.53
C LYS A 89 -3.83 -8.65 -9.93
N GLU A 90 -2.90 -8.76 -8.98
CA GLU A 90 -1.60 -9.40 -9.14
C GLU A 90 -1.62 -10.90 -8.79
N GLY A 91 -2.79 -11.46 -8.44
CA GLY A 91 -2.97 -12.88 -8.14
C GLY A 91 -2.38 -13.34 -6.81
N ARG A 92 -2.05 -12.41 -5.89
CA ARG A 92 -1.38 -12.71 -4.61
C ARG A 92 -2.34 -12.97 -3.46
N VAL A 93 -3.54 -12.39 -3.52
CA VAL A 93 -4.58 -12.51 -2.49
C VAL A 93 -5.95 -12.75 -3.14
N ARG A 94 -6.86 -13.39 -2.41
CA ARG A 94 -8.25 -13.62 -2.81
C ARG A 94 -9.20 -12.82 -1.91
N GLN A 95 -10.27 -12.30 -2.51
CA GLN A 95 -11.36 -11.63 -1.80
C GLN A 95 -12.55 -12.60 -1.61
N GLY A 96 -12.99 -12.77 -0.36
CA GLY A 96 -14.31 -13.32 -0.01
C GLY A 96 -15.35 -12.20 0.12
N GLU A 97 -16.51 -12.45 0.73
CA GLU A 97 -17.55 -11.41 0.88
C GLU A 97 -17.03 -10.16 1.62
N GLU A 98 -16.46 -10.35 2.80
CA GLU A 98 -15.87 -9.26 3.61
C GLU A 98 -14.42 -9.53 4.06
N THR A 99 -13.84 -10.65 3.60
CA THR A 99 -12.56 -11.16 4.07
C THR A 99 -11.54 -11.29 2.94
N TRP A 100 -10.27 -11.40 3.33
CA TRP A 100 -9.12 -11.52 2.45
C TRP A 100 -8.21 -12.63 2.95
N GLU A 101 -7.57 -13.35 2.03
CA GLU A 101 -6.61 -14.41 2.31
C GLU A 101 -5.54 -14.48 1.22
N MET A 102 -4.43 -15.16 1.52
CA MET A 102 -3.39 -15.47 0.53
C MET A 102 -3.90 -16.46 -0.52
N VAL A 103 -3.50 -16.27 -1.78
CA VAL A 103 -3.65 -17.33 -2.80
C VAL A 103 -2.56 -18.37 -2.53
N LYS A 104 -2.97 -19.65 -2.41
CA LYS A 104 -2.07 -20.79 -2.28
C LYS A 104 -1.54 -21.24 -3.64
#